data_AF-A0A1E4TEA2-F1
#
_entry.id   AF-A0A1E4TEA2-F1
#
_cell.length_a   1.000
_cell.length_b   1.000
_cell.length_c   1.000
_cell.angle_alpha   90.00
_cell.angle_beta   90.00
_cell.angle_gamma   90.00
#
_symmetry.space_group_name_H-M   'P 1'
#
loop_
_entity.id
_entity.type
_entity.pdbx_description
1 polymer ?
#
loop_
_entity_poly.entity_id
_entity_poly.type
_entity_poly.pdbx_seq_one_letter_code
_entity_poly.pdbx_strand_id
1 'polypeptide(L)'
;MFNKQLQAAGIDDARLSTLEIDARRTENLFQELLNVQGRALIGEINGIGECRRDIAEGMRQLASIRTAQLNILEAESNLKIKHIESLKAECKTKQDTEDLLLALKNESIHALNVDKVTKELNDTDEEIKEVIKTLDALKKRRSEIFNRLQEYESVLGSRVSKLEEKLKGCGSASIDTVNMKRAESAIIEDLKSKAATEIESLNEGIIMWNHVVETVEEVENFIKNDGSTDSIKDMIREGISKMNEYKSIAESKNWSFLKIAIEQEVVTFEQALNVIMNGS
;
A
#
# COMPACT_ATOMS: atom_id res chain seq x y z
N MET A 1 -11.46 -5.45 -21.48
CA MET A 1 -12.32 -5.32 -20.28
C MET A 1 -11.56 -4.99 -19.00
N PHE A 2 -10.23 -5.15 -18.95
CA PHE A 2 -9.36 -4.80 -17.81
C PHE A 2 -9.44 -3.32 -17.37
N ASN A 3 -9.66 -2.38 -18.31
CA ASN A 3 -9.78 -0.94 -18.00
C ASN A 3 -11.13 -0.48 -17.41
N LYS A 4 -12.16 -1.34 -17.36
CA LYS A 4 -13.49 -0.94 -16.83
C LYS A 4 -13.73 -1.33 -15.37
N GLN A 5 -12.87 -2.16 -14.78
CA GLN A 5 -12.98 -2.57 -13.36
C GLN A 5 -12.06 -1.80 -12.42
N LEU A 6 -11.05 -1.08 -12.94
CA LEU A 6 -10.29 -0.06 -12.20
C LEU A 6 -11.06 1.27 -12.05
N GLN A 7 -12.10 1.49 -12.88
CA GLN A 7 -12.87 2.74 -12.88
C GLN A 7 -13.79 2.96 -11.67
N ALA A 8 -14.00 1.96 -10.81
CA ALA A 8 -14.76 2.16 -9.57
C ALA A 8 -13.95 2.86 -8.46
N ALA A 9 -12.62 2.96 -8.62
CA ALA A 9 -11.71 3.72 -7.73
C ALA A 9 -11.20 5.03 -8.38
N GLY A 10 -11.70 5.39 -9.57
CA GLY A 10 -11.10 6.39 -10.48
C GLY A 10 -11.02 7.84 -9.99
N ILE A 11 -11.42 8.13 -8.76
CA ILE A 11 -11.25 9.45 -8.13
C ILE A 11 -9.88 9.55 -7.42
N ASP A 12 -9.33 8.43 -6.91
CA ASP A 12 -8.08 8.44 -6.14
C ASP A 12 -6.84 8.24 -7.01
N ASP A 13 -6.94 7.48 -8.11
CA ASP A 13 -5.84 7.27 -9.05
C ASP A 13 -5.50 8.57 -9.84
N ALA A 14 -6.54 9.33 -10.20
CA ALA A 14 -6.38 10.66 -10.80
C ALA A 14 -5.75 11.67 -9.81
N ARG A 15 -6.08 11.57 -8.51
CA ARG A 15 -5.48 12.40 -7.45
C ARG A 15 -4.01 12.05 -7.21
N LEU A 16 -3.67 10.77 -7.14
CA LEU A 16 -2.28 10.32 -7.03
C LEU A 16 -1.45 10.79 -8.22
N SER A 17 -1.97 10.64 -9.44
CA SER A 17 -1.31 11.15 -10.65
C SER A 17 -1.13 12.67 -10.62
N THR A 18 -2.12 13.42 -10.13
CA THR A 18 -2.01 14.88 -9.97
C THR A 18 -0.92 15.24 -8.96
N LEU A 19 -0.90 14.58 -7.80
CA LEU A 19 0.14 14.82 -6.79
C LEU A 19 1.54 14.43 -7.28
N GLU A 20 1.65 13.41 -8.14
CA GLU A 20 2.94 13.04 -8.73
C GLU A 20 3.43 14.06 -9.76
N ILE A 21 2.50 14.63 -10.55
CA ILE A 21 2.80 15.76 -11.44
C ILE A 21 3.26 16.97 -10.61
N ASP A 22 2.57 17.28 -9.52
CA ASP A 22 2.90 18.41 -8.67
C ASP A 22 4.23 18.17 -7.92
N ALA A 23 4.51 16.96 -7.45
CA ALA A 23 5.82 16.61 -6.88
C ALA A 23 6.96 16.83 -7.88
N ARG A 24 6.81 16.36 -9.12
CA ARG A 24 7.82 16.58 -10.18
C ARG A 24 7.98 18.06 -10.51
N ARG A 25 6.89 18.84 -10.51
CA ARG A 25 6.96 20.30 -10.71
C ARG A 25 7.74 20.97 -9.60
N THR A 26 7.48 20.61 -8.35
CA THR A 26 8.21 21.14 -7.19
C THR A 26 9.68 20.73 -7.22
N GLU A 27 10.01 19.49 -7.61
CA GLU A 27 11.40 19.05 -7.79
C GLU A 27 12.13 19.84 -8.89
N ASN A 28 11.45 20.13 -10.00
CA ASN A 28 12.01 20.98 -11.06
C ASN A 28 12.21 22.42 -10.59
N LEU A 29 11.23 22.99 -9.88
CA LEU A 29 11.37 24.31 -9.25
C LEU A 29 12.56 24.32 -8.28
N PHE A 30 12.76 23.23 -7.56
CA PHE A 30 13.88 23.10 -6.63
C PHE A 30 15.23 23.11 -7.35
N GLN A 31 15.35 22.43 -8.49
CA GLN A 31 16.54 22.56 -9.35
C GLN A 31 16.76 23.99 -9.86
N GLU A 32 15.68 24.67 -10.26
CA GLU A 32 15.76 26.07 -10.68
C GLU A 32 16.27 26.96 -9.55
N LEU A 33 15.79 26.76 -8.31
CA LEU A 33 16.26 27.49 -7.13
C LEU A 33 17.75 27.24 -6.84
N LEU A 34 18.24 26.00 -7.00
CA LEU A 34 19.68 25.71 -6.86
C LEU A 34 20.52 26.42 -7.93
N ASN A 35 19.99 26.56 -9.15
CA ASN A 35 20.67 27.33 -10.20
C ASN A 35 20.67 28.84 -9.89
N VAL A 36 19.55 29.37 -9.37
CA VAL A 36 19.43 30.76 -8.92
C VAL A 36 20.40 31.02 -7.77
N GLN A 37 20.50 30.12 -6.79
CA GLN A 37 21.44 30.22 -5.68
C GLN A 37 22.87 30.32 -6.19
N GLY A 38 23.30 29.39 -7.05
CA GLY A 38 24.65 29.39 -7.63
C GLY A 38 24.97 30.71 -8.33
N ARG A 39 24.01 31.29 -9.08
CA ARG A 39 24.17 32.58 -9.76
C ARG A 39 24.21 33.77 -8.79
N ALA A 40 23.38 33.73 -7.74
CA ALA A 40 23.35 34.78 -6.72
C ALA A 40 24.66 34.83 -5.91
N LEU A 41 25.22 33.66 -5.58
CA LEU A 41 26.47 33.54 -4.84
C LEU A 41 27.68 34.10 -5.59
N ILE A 42 27.72 33.97 -6.92
CA ILE A 42 28.76 34.58 -7.76
C ILE A 42 28.47 36.05 -8.13
N GLY A 43 27.40 36.65 -7.58
CA GLY A 43 27.05 38.05 -7.77
C GLY A 43 26.39 38.38 -9.11
N GLU A 44 25.93 37.40 -9.88
CA GLU A 44 25.21 37.65 -11.15
C GLU A 44 23.79 38.19 -10.92
N ILE A 45 23.18 37.88 -9.78
CA ILE A 45 21.84 38.32 -9.40
C ILE A 45 21.79 38.64 -7.90
N ASN A 46 20.94 39.60 -7.52
CA ASN A 46 20.69 39.94 -6.11
C ASN A 46 19.66 38.99 -5.48
N GLY A 47 19.60 38.94 -4.15
CA GLY A 47 18.53 38.25 -3.42
C GLY A 47 18.88 36.86 -2.88
N ILE A 48 20.15 36.60 -2.54
CA ILE A 48 20.58 35.30 -1.99
C ILE A 48 19.78 34.88 -0.74
N GLY A 49 19.44 35.82 0.14
CA GLY A 49 18.62 35.53 1.33
C GLY A 49 17.17 35.15 1.00
N GLU A 50 16.59 35.68 -0.08
CA GLU A 50 15.28 35.26 -0.58
C GLU A 50 15.38 33.85 -1.18
N CYS A 51 16.43 33.58 -1.97
CA CYS A 51 16.69 32.26 -2.54
C CYS A 51 16.86 31.17 -1.47
N ARG A 52 17.64 31.42 -0.40
CA ARG A 52 17.81 30.48 0.72
C ARG A 52 16.47 30.15 1.41
N ARG A 53 15.58 31.14 1.53
CA ARG A 53 14.24 30.97 2.10
C ARG A 53 13.33 30.17 1.17
N ASP A 54 13.39 30.43 -0.13
CA ASP A 54 12.60 29.74 -1.14
C ASP A 54 13.01 28.26 -1.26
N ILE A 55 14.29 27.94 -1.04
CA ILE A 55 14.77 26.55 -0.93
C ILE A 55 14.08 25.85 0.26
N ALA A 56 14.07 26.46 1.44
CA ALA A 56 13.40 25.90 2.62
C ALA A 56 11.89 25.73 2.41
N GLU A 57 11.26 26.68 1.70
CA GLU A 57 9.84 26.62 1.36
C GLU A 57 9.53 25.52 0.32
N GLY A 58 10.38 25.36 -0.70
CA GLY A 58 10.25 24.28 -1.69
C GLY A 58 10.32 22.89 -1.07
N MET A 59 11.25 22.68 -0.11
CA MET A 59 11.31 21.43 0.66
C MET A 59 10.03 21.20 1.49
N ARG A 60 9.50 22.25 2.13
CA ARG A 60 8.24 22.17 2.89
C ARG A 60 7.04 21.84 2.01
N GLN A 61 6.96 22.42 0.82
CA GLN A 61 5.91 22.13 -0.15
C GLN A 61 6.00 20.68 -0.64
N LEU A 62 7.21 20.19 -0.94
CA LEU A 62 7.41 18.79 -1.33
C LEU A 62 7.00 17.84 -0.19
N ALA A 63 7.37 18.14 1.06
CA ALA A 63 6.97 17.35 2.23
C ALA A 63 5.45 17.31 2.40
N SER A 64 4.77 18.44 2.19
CA SER A 64 3.30 18.54 2.21
C SER A 64 2.65 17.68 1.12
N ILE A 65 3.17 17.73 -0.11
CA ILE A 65 2.69 16.91 -1.23
C ILE A 65 2.89 15.41 -0.93
N ARG A 66 4.07 15.01 -0.43
CA ARG A 66 4.34 13.61 -0.05
C ARG A 66 3.45 13.14 1.11
N THR A 67 3.16 14.02 2.06
CA THR A 67 2.19 13.74 3.14
C THR A 67 0.78 13.51 2.59
N ALA A 68 0.34 14.33 1.64
CA ALA A 68 -0.95 14.14 0.98
C ALA A 68 -1.00 12.82 0.19
N GLN A 69 0.09 12.44 -0.50
CA GLN A 69 0.21 11.14 -1.16
C GLN A 69 0.10 9.98 -0.15
N LEU A 70 0.83 10.05 0.96
CA LEU A 70 0.80 9.03 2.01
C LEU A 70 -0.62 8.83 2.56
N ASN A 71 -1.34 9.91 2.86
CA ASN A 71 -2.70 9.83 3.38
C ASN A 71 -3.67 9.13 2.40
N ILE A 72 -3.53 9.38 1.10
CA ILE A 72 -4.36 8.71 0.08
C ILE A 72 -4.01 7.23 0.00
N LEU A 73 -2.72 6.88 -0.02
CA LEU A 73 -2.26 5.49 -0.06
C LEU A 73 -2.68 4.70 1.20
N GLU A 74 -2.68 5.34 2.38
CA GLU A 74 -3.20 4.76 3.61
C GLU A 74 -4.70 4.47 3.53
N ALA A 75 -5.48 5.42 3.01
CA ALA A 75 -6.92 5.23 2.83
C ALA A 75 -7.21 4.08 1.85
N GLU A 76 -6.49 4.02 0.72
CA GLU A 76 -6.64 2.94 -0.27
C GLU A 76 -6.23 1.57 0.30
N SER A 77 -5.11 1.51 1.02
CA SER A 77 -4.63 0.29 1.69
C SER A 77 -5.68 -0.24 2.67
N ASN A 78 -6.24 0.64 3.51
CA ASN A 78 -7.29 0.28 4.47
C ASN A 78 -8.56 -0.24 3.78
N LEU A 79 -8.96 0.35 2.65
CA LEU A 79 -10.09 -0.14 1.86
C LEU A 79 -9.81 -1.52 1.25
N LYS A 80 -8.61 -1.73 0.69
CA LYS A 80 -8.22 -3.03 0.11
C LYS A 80 -8.12 -4.11 1.18
N ILE A 81 -7.58 -3.81 2.36
CA ILE A 81 -7.54 -4.75 3.48
C ILE A 81 -8.95 -5.20 3.86
N LYS A 82 -9.89 -4.26 4.06
CA LYS A 82 -11.30 -4.59 4.35
C LYS A 82 -11.94 -5.44 3.25
N HIS A 83 -11.65 -5.14 1.98
CA HIS A 83 -12.17 -5.93 0.87
C HIS A 83 -11.58 -7.35 0.84
N ILE A 84 -10.28 -7.50 1.09
CA ILE A 84 -9.62 -8.81 1.22
C ILE A 84 -10.22 -9.62 2.36
N GLU A 85 -10.51 -8.99 3.50
CA GLU A 85 -11.18 -9.64 4.63
C GLU A 85 -12.59 -10.14 4.27
N SER A 86 -13.37 -9.32 3.57
CA SER A 86 -14.69 -9.72 3.05
C SER A 86 -14.60 -10.91 2.09
N LEU A 87 -13.68 -10.87 1.13
CA LEU A 87 -13.48 -11.96 0.16
C LEU A 87 -13.00 -13.25 0.83
N LYS A 88 -12.16 -13.16 1.87
CA LYS A 88 -11.75 -14.32 2.68
C LYS A 88 -12.95 -14.95 3.39
N ALA A 89 -13.85 -14.14 3.97
CA ALA A 89 -15.06 -14.63 4.62
C ALA A 89 -16.01 -15.32 3.63
N GLU A 90 -16.16 -14.77 2.42
CA GLU A 90 -16.94 -15.38 1.34
C GLU A 90 -16.33 -16.71 0.87
N CYS A 91 -15.00 -16.75 0.64
CA CYS A 91 -14.31 -17.99 0.26
C CYS A 91 -14.47 -19.08 1.31
N LYS A 92 -14.37 -18.73 2.59
CA LYS A 92 -14.59 -19.68 3.68
C LYS A 92 -16.02 -20.22 3.68
N THR A 93 -17.01 -19.34 3.52
CA THR A 93 -18.43 -19.74 3.45
C THR A 93 -18.69 -20.66 2.25
N LYS A 94 -18.09 -20.35 1.09
CA LYS A 94 -18.14 -21.20 -0.10
C LYS A 94 -17.54 -22.58 0.17
N GLN A 95 -16.36 -22.63 0.78
CA GLN A 95 -15.71 -23.90 1.09
C GLN A 95 -16.52 -24.72 2.10
N ASP A 96 -17.01 -24.10 3.17
CA ASP A 96 -17.89 -24.75 4.15
C ASP A 96 -19.16 -25.31 3.49
N THR A 97 -19.74 -24.60 2.49
CA THR A 97 -20.92 -25.08 1.75
C THR A 97 -20.61 -26.17 0.73
N GLU A 98 -19.46 -26.13 0.08
CA GLU A 98 -18.97 -27.20 -0.80
C GLU A 98 -18.71 -28.47 -0.01
N ASP A 99 -18.07 -28.37 1.15
CA ASP A 99 -17.82 -29.49 2.07
C ASP A 99 -19.14 -30.12 2.55
N LEU A 100 -20.14 -29.29 2.87
CA LEU A 100 -21.47 -29.76 3.29
C LEU A 100 -22.24 -30.45 2.15
N LEU A 101 -22.12 -29.93 0.92
CA LEU A 101 -22.68 -30.58 -0.27
C LEU A 101 -22.02 -31.93 -0.54
N LEU A 102 -20.70 -32.02 -0.35
CA LEU A 102 -19.95 -33.26 -0.56
C LEU A 102 -20.30 -34.30 0.51
N ALA A 103 -20.45 -33.88 1.77
CA ALA A 103 -20.94 -34.72 2.86
C ALA A 103 -22.36 -35.26 2.57
N LEU A 104 -23.31 -34.40 2.16
CA LEU A 104 -24.67 -34.82 1.82
C LEU A 104 -24.73 -35.76 0.60
N LYS A 105 -23.87 -35.55 -0.40
CA LYS A 105 -23.74 -36.49 -1.53
C LYS A 105 -23.21 -37.84 -1.09
N ASN A 106 -22.25 -37.87 -0.16
CA ASN A 106 -21.71 -39.12 0.37
C ASN A 106 -22.72 -39.84 1.30
N GLU A 107 -23.52 -39.11 2.08
CA GLU A 107 -24.64 -39.68 2.85
C GLU A 107 -25.73 -40.27 1.96
N SER A 108 -26.02 -39.64 0.81
CA SER A 108 -26.91 -40.19 -0.22
C SER A 108 -26.37 -41.51 -0.80
N ILE A 109 -25.05 -41.64 -0.96
CA ILE A 109 -24.41 -42.89 -1.39
C ILE A 109 -24.49 -43.96 -0.27
N HIS A 110 -24.51 -43.59 1.01
CA HIS A 110 -24.75 -44.52 2.11
C HIS A 110 -26.23 -44.93 2.28
N ALA A 111 -27.17 -44.27 1.58
CA ALA A 111 -28.53 -44.77 1.42
C ALA A 111 -28.62 -45.99 0.48
N LEU A 112 -27.53 -46.36 -0.21
CA LEU A 112 -27.36 -47.64 -0.90
C LEU A 112 -27.01 -48.80 0.06
N ASN A 113 -27.78 -48.96 1.14
CA ASN A 113 -27.91 -50.26 1.84
C ASN A 113 -28.73 -51.28 1.01
N VAL A 114 -28.86 -51.03 -0.30
CA VAL A 114 -29.58 -51.83 -1.29
C VAL A 114 -29.01 -53.26 -1.34
N ASP A 115 -27.70 -53.46 -1.19
CA ASP A 115 -27.10 -54.80 -1.30
C ASP A 115 -27.36 -55.71 -0.10
N LYS A 116 -27.55 -55.14 1.10
CA LYS A 116 -27.85 -55.91 2.31
C LYS A 116 -29.32 -56.34 2.36
N VAL A 117 -30.22 -55.44 1.94
CA VAL A 117 -31.66 -55.69 1.87
C VAL A 117 -32.03 -56.62 0.70
N THR A 118 -31.29 -56.58 -0.42
CA THR A 118 -31.51 -57.50 -1.56
C THR A 118 -31.14 -58.95 -1.22
N LYS A 119 -30.23 -59.16 -0.27
CA LYS A 119 -29.87 -60.50 0.22
C LYS A 119 -30.90 -61.04 1.20
N GLU A 120 -31.40 -60.20 2.11
CA GLU A 120 -32.52 -60.54 3.02
C GLU A 120 -33.84 -60.80 2.26
N LEU A 121 -34.01 -60.24 1.06
CA LEU A 121 -35.15 -60.47 0.16
C LEU A 121 -35.17 -61.89 -0.45
N ASN A 122 -34.01 -62.46 -0.76
CA ASN A 122 -33.92 -63.80 -1.36
C ASN A 122 -34.10 -64.90 -0.30
N ASP A 123 -33.65 -64.66 0.93
CA ASP A 123 -33.82 -65.61 2.05
C ASP A 123 -35.29 -65.66 2.54
N THR A 124 -36.09 -64.62 2.28
CA THR A 124 -37.50 -64.52 2.68
C THR A 124 -38.49 -65.08 1.63
N ASP A 125 -38.06 -65.35 0.40
CA ASP A 125 -38.88 -65.96 -0.68
C ASP A 125 -39.28 -67.42 -0.39
N GLU A 126 -38.52 -68.12 0.45
CA GLU A 126 -38.89 -69.46 0.94
C GLU A 126 -39.94 -69.41 2.07
N GLU A 127 -39.96 -68.33 2.87
CA GLU A 127 -40.99 -68.08 3.91
C GLU A 127 -42.30 -67.50 3.32
N ILE A 128 -42.25 -66.96 2.08
CA ILE A 128 -43.35 -66.26 1.40
C ILE A 128 -44.58 -67.13 1.09
N LYS A 129 -44.47 -68.46 1.09
CA LYS A 129 -45.66 -69.33 0.96
C LYS A 129 -46.62 -69.22 2.16
N GLU A 130 -46.14 -68.79 3.32
CA GLU A 130 -46.93 -68.66 4.55
C GLU A 130 -47.45 -67.22 4.78
N VAL A 131 -46.80 -66.23 4.15
CA VAL A 131 -46.96 -64.78 4.35
C VAL A 131 -48.06 -64.14 3.48
N ILE A 132 -48.72 -64.90 2.59
CA ILE A 132 -49.76 -64.39 1.66
C ILE A 132 -50.93 -63.69 2.40
N LYS A 133 -51.25 -64.05 3.65
CA LYS A 133 -52.26 -63.37 4.48
C LYS A 133 -51.76 -62.07 5.12
N THR A 134 -50.49 -61.99 5.47
CA THR A 134 -49.82 -60.75 5.94
C THR A 134 -49.50 -59.78 4.79
N LEU A 135 -49.63 -60.23 3.53
CA LEU A 135 -49.34 -59.49 2.29
C LEU A 135 -50.18 -58.21 2.11
N ASP A 136 -51.46 -58.21 2.48
CA ASP A 136 -52.30 -57.01 2.30
C ASP A 136 -52.02 -55.92 3.35
N ALA A 137 -51.67 -56.32 4.58
CA ALA A 137 -51.18 -55.37 5.60
C ALA A 137 -49.79 -54.82 5.23
N LEU A 138 -48.93 -55.65 4.66
CA LEU A 138 -47.60 -55.25 4.19
C LEU A 138 -47.64 -54.42 2.90
N LYS A 139 -48.62 -54.58 2.01
CA LYS A 139 -48.84 -53.67 0.87
C LYS A 139 -49.18 -52.26 1.32
N LYS A 140 -50.01 -52.14 2.37
CA LYS A 140 -50.32 -50.84 2.99
C LYS A 140 -49.07 -50.22 3.62
N ARG A 141 -48.28 -51.02 4.34
CA ARG A 141 -47.00 -50.57 4.93
C ARG A 141 -45.92 -50.27 3.88
N ARG A 142 -45.91 -50.98 2.75
CA ARG A 142 -45.06 -50.71 1.58
C ARG A 142 -45.43 -49.38 0.94
N SER A 143 -46.72 -49.07 0.81
CA SER A 143 -47.16 -47.75 0.35
C SER A 143 -46.74 -46.64 1.31
N GLU A 144 -46.82 -46.86 2.63
CA GLU A 144 -46.37 -45.90 3.63
C GLU A 144 -44.84 -45.69 3.61
N ILE A 145 -44.06 -46.76 3.46
CA ILE A 145 -42.60 -46.69 3.33
C ILE A 145 -42.19 -46.02 2.02
N PHE A 146 -42.90 -46.31 0.91
CA PHE A 146 -42.65 -45.68 -0.39
C PHE A 146 -42.97 -44.19 -0.37
N ASN A 147 -44.08 -43.79 0.27
CA ASN A 147 -44.42 -42.38 0.44
C ASN A 147 -43.40 -41.65 1.31
N ARG A 148 -42.93 -42.28 2.40
CA ARG A 148 -41.83 -41.74 3.22
C ARG A 148 -40.52 -41.61 2.43
N LEU A 149 -40.21 -42.56 1.56
CA LEU A 149 -39.04 -42.49 0.67
C LEU A 149 -39.12 -41.30 -0.30
N GLN A 150 -40.27 -41.11 -0.95
CA GLN A 150 -40.50 -39.93 -1.79
C GLN A 150 -40.43 -38.62 -1.01
N GLU A 151 -40.94 -38.58 0.22
CA GLU A 151 -40.81 -37.41 1.10
C GLU A 151 -39.34 -37.12 1.44
N TYR A 152 -38.53 -38.13 1.77
CA TYR A 152 -37.10 -37.96 2.05
C TYR A 152 -36.32 -37.50 0.81
N GLU A 153 -36.59 -38.07 -0.37
CA GLU A 153 -36.00 -37.63 -1.63
C GLU A 153 -36.38 -36.19 -1.98
N SER A 154 -37.64 -35.81 -1.79
CA SER A 154 -38.12 -34.44 -2.01
C SER A 154 -37.47 -33.44 -1.05
N VAL A 155 -37.36 -33.79 0.24
CA VAL A 155 -36.72 -32.94 1.26
C VAL A 155 -35.23 -32.79 0.98
N LEU A 156 -34.51 -33.88 0.67
CA LEU A 156 -33.09 -33.83 0.33
C LEU A 156 -32.84 -33.08 -0.98
N GLY A 157 -33.63 -33.34 -2.02
CA GLY A 157 -33.58 -32.63 -3.29
C GLY A 157 -33.78 -31.13 -3.10
N SER A 158 -34.78 -30.72 -2.31
CA SER A 158 -35.02 -29.31 -2.01
C SER A 158 -33.88 -28.63 -1.24
N ARG A 159 -33.18 -29.37 -0.35
CA ARG A 159 -32.02 -28.85 0.39
C ARG A 159 -30.80 -28.72 -0.50
N VAL A 160 -30.55 -29.69 -1.38
CA VAL A 160 -29.49 -29.63 -2.39
C VAL A 160 -29.72 -28.47 -3.34
N SER A 161 -30.91 -28.32 -3.91
CA SER A 161 -31.21 -27.21 -4.82
C SER A 161 -31.08 -25.84 -4.16
N LYS A 162 -31.49 -25.67 -2.89
CA LYS A 162 -31.29 -24.42 -2.14
C LYS A 162 -29.81 -24.10 -1.91
N LEU A 163 -28.98 -25.12 -1.69
CA LEU A 163 -27.54 -24.94 -1.51
C LEU A 163 -26.85 -24.65 -2.85
N GLU A 164 -27.26 -25.29 -3.95
CA GLU A 164 -26.80 -24.99 -5.30
C GLU A 164 -27.16 -23.56 -5.73
N GLU A 165 -28.35 -23.09 -5.36
CA GLU A 165 -28.78 -21.71 -5.62
C GLU A 165 -27.98 -20.69 -4.80
N LYS A 166 -27.70 -21.00 -3.52
CA LYS A 166 -26.77 -20.20 -2.69
C LYS A 166 -25.35 -20.20 -3.25
N LEU A 167 -24.87 -21.32 -3.78
CA LEU A 167 -23.55 -21.45 -4.41
C LEU A 167 -23.47 -20.61 -5.69
N LYS A 168 -24.54 -20.56 -6.49
CA LYS A 168 -24.65 -19.66 -7.66
C LYS A 168 -24.73 -18.18 -7.25
N GLY A 169 -25.23 -17.88 -6.06
CA GLY A 169 -25.30 -16.53 -5.49
C GLY A 169 -24.00 -16.03 -4.87
N CYS A 170 -23.09 -16.92 -4.46
CA CYS A 170 -21.73 -16.56 -4.06
C CYS A 170 -20.92 -16.15 -5.31
N GLY A 171 -20.44 -14.91 -5.33
CA GLY A 171 -19.76 -14.32 -6.49
C GLY A 171 -18.53 -15.10 -6.98
N SER A 172 -18.09 -14.81 -8.21
CA SER A 172 -16.99 -15.48 -8.90
C SER A 172 -15.58 -15.15 -8.36
N ALA A 173 -15.44 -14.87 -7.06
CA ALA A 173 -14.15 -14.61 -6.45
C ALA A 173 -13.31 -15.90 -6.45
N SER A 174 -12.37 -15.98 -7.39
CA SER A 174 -11.34 -17.03 -7.44
C SER A 174 -10.28 -16.76 -6.36
N ILE A 175 -9.63 -17.82 -5.87
CA ILE A 175 -8.36 -17.72 -5.11
C ILE A 175 -7.35 -16.86 -5.88
N ASP A 176 -7.37 -16.89 -7.20
CA ASP A 176 -6.53 -16.05 -8.06
C ASP A 176 -6.86 -14.56 -7.90
N THR A 177 -8.14 -14.21 -7.74
CA THR A 177 -8.57 -12.83 -7.49
C THR A 177 -8.05 -12.33 -6.14
N VAL A 178 -8.07 -13.19 -5.11
CA VAL A 178 -7.52 -12.88 -3.78
C VAL A 178 -6.00 -12.70 -3.85
N ASN A 179 -5.29 -13.57 -4.58
CA ASN A 179 -3.84 -13.48 -4.75
C ASN A 179 -3.42 -12.23 -5.53
N MET A 180 -4.15 -11.87 -6.59
CA MET A 180 -3.91 -10.64 -7.34
C MET A 180 -4.09 -9.39 -6.45
N LYS A 181 -5.15 -9.35 -5.62
CA LYS A 181 -5.37 -8.24 -4.68
C LYS A 181 -4.32 -8.17 -3.55
N ARG A 182 -3.76 -9.30 -3.13
CA ARG A 182 -2.60 -9.30 -2.21
C ARG A 182 -1.35 -8.70 -2.86
N ALA A 183 -1.08 -9.02 -4.13
CA ALA A 183 0.04 -8.44 -4.85
C ALA A 183 -0.11 -6.92 -5.00
N GLU A 184 -1.31 -6.43 -5.34
CA GLU A 184 -1.61 -4.99 -5.35
C GLU A 184 -1.38 -4.34 -3.98
N SER A 185 -1.80 -4.99 -2.89
CA SER A 185 -1.60 -4.49 -1.53
C SER A 185 -0.12 -4.40 -1.13
N ALA A 186 0.70 -5.36 -1.58
CA ALA A 186 2.14 -5.33 -1.33
C ALA A 186 2.84 -4.16 -2.04
N ILE A 187 2.41 -3.83 -3.26
CA ILE A 187 2.91 -2.67 -4.01
C ILE A 187 2.54 -1.37 -3.28
N ILE A 188 1.30 -1.24 -2.79
CA ILE A 188 0.87 -0.05 -2.04
C ILE A 188 1.68 0.09 -0.74
N GLU A 189 1.98 -1.01 -0.05
CA GLU A 189 2.76 -0.95 1.17
C GLU A 189 4.22 -0.51 0.93
N ASP A 190 4.84 -0.96 -0.18
CA ASP A 190 6.15 -0.46 -0.61
C ASP A 190 6.12 1.05 -0.93
N LEU A 191 5.08 1.51 -1.64
CA LEU A 191 4.90 2.94 -1.95
C LEU A 191 4.69 3.79 -0.69
N LYS A 192 3.92 3.29 0.29
CA LYS A 192 3.74 3.95 1.59
C LYS A 192 5.07 4.08 2.34
N SER A 193 5.83 2.99 2.40
CA SER A 193 7.14 2.98 3.06
C SER A 193 8.07 4.02 2.44
N LYS A 194 8.13 4.10 1.11
CA LYS A 194 8.93 5.10 0.39
C LYS A 194 8.49 6.52 0.70
N ALA A 195 7.18 6.81 0.59
CA ALA A 195 6.65 8.13 0.90
C ALA A 195 6.92 8.56 2.35
N ALA A 196 6.78 7.65 3.31
CA ALA A 196 7.09 7.92 4.72
C ALA A 196 8.58 8.27 4.92
N THR A 197 9.49 7.49 4.33
CA THR A 197 10.93 7.78 4.41
C THR A 197 11.32 9.10 3.72
N GLU A 198 10.62 9.47 2.63
CA GLU A 198 10.84 10.76 1.96
C GLU A 198 10.37 11.94 2.82
N ILE A 199 9.22 11.82 3.50
CA ILE A 199 8.72 12.87 4.41
C ILE A 199 9.69 13.10 5.57
N GLU A 200 10.16 12.02 6.20
CA GLU A 200 11.14 12.10 7.28
C GLU A 200 12.43 12.77 6.79
N SER A 201 12.94 12.33 5.64
CA SER A 201 14.13 12.91 5.00
C SER A 201 13.99 14.40 4.70
N LEU A 202 12.84 14.84 4.18
CA LEU A 202 12.59 16.25 3.86
C LEU A 202 12.50 17.10 5.14
N ASN A 203 11.84 16.61 6.18
CA ASN A 203 11.73 17.33 7.45
C ASN A 203 13.09 17.50 8.13
N GLU A 204 13.88 16.43 8.20
CA GLU A 204 15.24 16.51 8.73
C GLU A 204 16.14 17.40 7.86
N GLY A 205 15.98 17.33 6.53
CA GLY A 205 16.69 18.18 5.58
C GLY A 205 16.39 19.68 5.76
N ILE A 206 15.13 20.05 6.05
CA ILE A 206 14.75 21.45 6.34
C ILE A 206 15.46 21.96 7.59
N ILE A 207 15.48 21.15 8.66
CA ILE A 207 16.16 21.53 9.91
C ILE A 207 17.65 21.76 9.65
N MET A 208 18.27 20.84 8.92
CA MET A 208 19.69 20.93 8.55
C MET A 208 19.98 22.17 7.70
N TRP A 209 19.13 22.45 6.71
CA TRP A 209 19.28 23.63 5.86
C TRP A 209 19.19 24.93 6.66
N ASN A 210 18.26 25.03 7.60
CA ASN A 210 18.16 26.21 8.47
C ASN A 210 19.45 26.43 9.28
N HIS A 211 20.07 25.37 9.80
CA HIS A 211 21.36 25.48 10.51
C HIS A 211 22.52 25.92 9.60
N VAL A 212 22.52 25.49 8.33
CA VAL A 212 23.47 25.97 7.32
C VAL A 212 23.28 27.47 7.10
N VAL A 213 22.03 27.92 6.90
CA VAL A 213 21.71 29.34 6.70
C VAL A 213 22.09 30.17 7.92
N GLU A 214 21.78 29.71 9.14
CA GLU A 214 22.19 30.37 10.39
C GLU A 214 23.72 30.51 10.45
N THR A 215 24.46 29.45 10.15
CA THR A 215 25.94 29.48 10.12
C THR A 215 26.45 30.49 9.11
N VAL A 216 25.85 30.55 7.93
CA VAL A 216 26.26 31.49 6.88
C VAL A 216 25.95 32.94 7.28
N GLU A 217 24.77 33.19 7.84
CA GLU A 217 24.38 34.53 8.32
C GLU A 217 25.26 35.00 9.48
N GLU A 218 25.65 34.10 10.40
CA GLU A 218 26.61 34.40 11.47
C GLU A 218 27.95 34.89 10.90
N VAL A 219 28.50 34.17 9.91
CA VAL A 219 29.76 34.55 9.26
C VAL A 219 29.61 35.87 8.48
N GLU A 220 28.55 36.03 7.68
CA GLU A 220 28.28 37.25 6.92
C GLU A 220 28.13 38.48 7.84
N ASN A 221 27.44 38.32 8.97
CA ASN A 221 27.27 39.40 9.95
C ASN A 221 28.58 39.69 10.69
N PHE A 222 29.39 38.68 10.98
CA PHE A 222 30.71 38.89 11.55
C PHE A 222 31.60 39.70 10.61
N ILE A 223 31.66 39.35 9.32
CA ILE A 223 32.43 40.07 8.30
C ILE A 223 32.01 41.53 8.17
N LYS A 224 30.72 41.84 8.30
CA LYS A 224 30.21 43.22 8.22
C LYS A 224 30.59 44.07 9.44
N ASN A 225 30.82 43.45 10.59
CA ASN A 225 30.98 44.14 11.88
C ASN A 225 32.41 44.12 12.43
N ASP A 226 33.25 43.17 12.02
CA ASP A 226 34.65 43.07 12.44
C ASP A 226 35.61 43.64 11.38
N GLY A 227 36.68 44.30 11.83
CA GLY A 227 37.71 44.89 10.98
C GLY A 227 39.01 44.08 10.91
N SER A 228 39.19 43.07 11.75
CA SER A 228 40.42 42.26 11.74
C SER A 228 40.36 41.15 10.70
N THR A 229 41.28 41.20 9.72
CA THR A 229 41.38 40.21 8.65
C THR A 229 41.65 38.80 9.15
N ASP A 230 42.42 38.63 10.23
CA ASP A 230 42.73 37.31 10.78
C ASP A 230 41.54 36.69 11.50
N SER A 231 40.77 37.49 12.25
CA SER A 231 39.52 37.04 12.87
C SER A 231 38.49 36.60 11.82
N ILE A 232 38.39 37.35 10.71
CA ILE A 232 37.52 37.00 9.58
C ILE A 232 37.94 35.66 8.95
N LYS A 233 39.24 35.44 8.72
CA LYS A 233 39.74 34.17 8.16
C LYS A 233 39.35 32.98 9.04
N ASP A 234 39.52 33.12 10.36
CA ASP A 234 39.23 32.04 11.30
C ASP A 234 37.73 31.74 11.37
N MET A 235 36.89 32.79 11.38
CA MET A 235 35.43 32.63 11.35
C MET A 235 34.95 31.95 10.05
N ILE A 236 35.51 32.33 8.89
CA ILE A 236 35.19 31.67 7.61
C ILE A 236 35.60 30.19 7.62
N ARG A 237 36.79 29.86 8.15
CA ARG A 237 37.25 28.46 8.26
C ARG A 237 36.34 27.63 9.18
N GLU A 238 35.92 28.20 10.30
CA GLU A 238 34.97 27.54 11.20
C GLU A 238 33.63 27.28 10.50
N GLY A 239 33.10 28.28 9.79
CA GLY A 239 31.87 28.14 8.99
C GLY A 239 31.98 27.05 7.91
N ILE A 240 33.09 27.02 7.17
CA ILE A 240 33.37 25.95 6.17
C ILE A 240 33.41 24.58 6.84
N SER A 241 34.06 24.45 8.00
CA SER A 241 34.12 23.17 8.72
C SER A 241 32.73 22.67 9.10
N LYS A 242 31.91 23.53 9.72
CA LYS A 242 30.52 23.19 10.09
C LYS A 242 29.67 22.81 8.88
N MET A 243 29.75 23.58 7.79
CA MET A 243 29.00 23.26 6.57
C MET A 243 29.45 21.94 5.92
N ASN A 244 30.74 21.59 5.98
CA ASN A 244 31.23 20.30 5.49
C ASN A 244 30.74 19.12 6.34
N GLU A 245 30.59 19.30 7.66
CA GLU A 245 29.94 18.31 8.52
C GLU A 245 28.48 18.08 8.09
N TYR A 246 27.72 19.15 7.87
CA TYR A 246 26.35 19.08 7.38
C TYR A 246 26.24 18.44 5.98
N LYS A 247 27.19 18.75 5.08
CA LYS A 247 27.31 18.11 3.76
C LYS A 247 27.52 16.60 3.89
N SER A 248 28.39 16.16 4.79
CA SER A 248 28.65 14.73 5.02
C SER A 248 27.41 14.01 5.55
N ILE A 249 26.62 14.65 6.42
CA ILE A 249 25.35 14.09 6.90
C ILE A 249 24.37 13.97 5.73
N ALA A 250 24.21 15.02 4.92
CA ALA A 250 23.34 15.01 3.76
C ALA A 250 23.72 13.92 2.74
N GLU A 251 25.02 13.69 2.53
CA GLU A 251 25.53 12.61 1.69
C GLU A 251 25.20 11.23 2.26
N SER A 252 25.42 11.01 3.56
CA SER A 252 25.11 9.73 4.20
C SER A 252 23.62 9.35 4.13
N LYS A 253 22.74 10.36 4.08
CA LYS A 253 21.28 10.20 3.98
C LYS A 253 20.75 10.30 2.53
N ASN A 254 21.64 10.39 1.53
CA ASN A 254 21.30 10.54 0.11
C ASN A 254 20.44 11.77 -0.21
N TRP A 255 20.58 12.87 0.52
CA TRP A 255 19.86 14.12 0.28
C TRP A 255 20.55 14.93 -0.83
N SER A 256 20.42 14.46 -2.07
CA SER A 256 21.14 14.98 -3.24
C SER A 256 21.00 16.49 -3.43
N PHE A 257 19.79 17.03 -3.33
CA PHE A 257 19.54 18.47 -3.50
C PHE A 257 20.16 19.31 -2.38
N LEU A 258 20.02 18.86 -1.13
CA LEU A 258 20.58 19.57 0.03
C LEU A 258 22.11 19.55 -0.01
N LYS A 259 22.71 18.43 -0.41
CA LYS A 259 24.15 18.33 -0.64
C LYS A 259 24.64 19.39 -1.63
N ILE A 260 23.94 19.56 -2.76
CA ILE A 260 24.29 20.57 -3.78
C ILE A 260 24.17 21.99 -3.21
N ALA A 261 23.08 22.30 -2.50
CA ALA A 261 22.87 23.62 -1.90
C ALA A 261 23.99 23.99 -0.91
N ILE A 262 24.37 23.04 -0.04
CA ILE A 262 25.46 23.22 0.93
C ILE A 262 26.81 23.37 0.22
N GLU A 263 27.05 22.56 -0.82
CA GLU A 263 28.29 22.61 -1.59
C GLU A 263 28.52 23.98 -2.26
N GLN A 264 27.47 24.62 -2.76
CA GLN A 264 27.57 25.97 -3.33
C GLN A 264 27.96 27.02 -2.28
N GLU A 265 27.38 26.96 -1.08
CA GLU A 265 27.74 27.88 0.03
C GLU A 265 29.20 27.66 0.48
N VAL A 266 29.64 26.40 0.60
CA VAL A 266 31.03 26.04 0.94
C VAL A 266 32.01 26.62 -0.08
N VAL A 267 31.76 26.40 -1.38
CA VAL A 267 32.62 26.92 -2.46
C VAL A 267 32.70 28.45 -2.42
N THR A 268 31.59 29.12 -2.09
CA THR A 268 31.56 30.59 -1.99
C THR A 268 32.45 31.09 -0.84
N PHE A 269 32.39 30.42 0.31
CA PHE A 269 33.24 30.77 1.45
C PHE A 269 34.72 30.46 1.19
N GLU A 270 35.03 29.35 0.51
CA GLU A 270 36.39 29.03 0.08
C GLU A 270 36.95 30.10 -0.88
N GLN A 271 36.13 30.58 -1.82
CA GLN A 271 36.50 31.67 -2.72
C GLN A 271 36.74 32.98 -1.96
N ALA A 272 35.85 33.33 -1.03
CA ALA A 272 36.01 34.51 -0.18
C ALA A 272 37.30 34.44 0.63
N LEU A 273 37.59 33.29 1.25
CA LEU A 273 38.83 33.05 1.99
C LEU A 273 40.06 33.22 1.08
N ASN A 274 40.04 32.66 -0.12
CA ASN A 274 41.13 32.79 -1.10
C ASN A 274 41.37 34.24 -1.52
N VAL A 275 40.32 35.03 -1.72
CA VAL A 275 40.44 36.48 -2.03
C VAL A 275 41.10 37.21 -0.86
N ILE A 276 40.68 36.92 0.37
CA ILE A 276 41.26 37.54 1.56
C ILE A 276 42.74 37.16 1.73
N MET A 277 43.10 35.89 1.47
CA MET A 277 44.49 35.41 1.58
C MET A 277 45.42 35.95 0.50
N ASN A 278 44.93 36.17 -0.73
CA ASN A 278 45.74 36.61 -1.86
C ASN A 278 45.67 38.13 -2.14
N GLY A 279 44.69 38.81 -1.57
CA GLY A 279 44.47 40.25 -1.73
C GLY A 279 45.00 41.10 -0.56
N SER A 280 45.68 40.50 0.42
CA SER A 280 46.37 41.20 1.52
C SER A 280 47.88 41.28 1.31
#